data_AF-R5FC23-F1
#
_entry.id   AF-R5FC23-F1
#
_cell.length_a   1.000
_cell.length_b   1.000
_cell.length_c   1.000
_cell.angle_alpha   90.00
_cell.angle_beta   90.00
_cell.angle_gamma   90.00
#
_symmetry.space_group_name_H-M   'P 1'
#
loop_
_entity.id
_entity.type
_entity.pdbx_description
1 polymer ?
#
loop_
_entity_poly.entity_id
_entity_poly.type
_entity_poly.pdbx_seq_one_letter_code
_entity_poly.pdbx_strand_id
1 'polypeptide(L)'
;MTILGHGRMLYDELGKGGKTITWKKDDYEAVIEYYRTIDPKTIESIEHNYKKLTPYNTFILLMANKGKTNNEIMQTTGISYSALRTMKYRISKMKNEE
;
A
#
# COMPACT_ATOMS: atom_id res chain seq x y z
N MET A 1 8.52 -8.88 17.97
CA MET A 1 8.66 -7.52 17.38
C MET A 1 7.27 -6.87 17.43
N THR A 2 7.16 -5.58 17.78
CA THR A 2 5.85 -4.89 17.77
C THR A 2 5.44 -4.59 16.33
N ILE A 3 4.13 -4.37 16.09
CA ILE A 3 3.63 -4.00 14.76
C ILE A 3 4.32 -2.76 14.20
N LEU A 4 4.53 -1.73 15.03
CA LEU A 4 5.23 -0.50 14.66
C LEU A 4 6.72 -0.72 14.39
N GLY A 5 7.38 -1.56 15.18
CA GLY A 5 8.79 -1.91 14.95
C GLY A 5 9.00 -2.65 13.63
N HIS A 6 8.10 -3.59 13.33
CA HIS A 6 8.10 -4.33 12.06
C HIS A 6 7.79 -3.41 10.88
N GLY A 7 6.74 -2.59 10.99
CA GLY A 7 6.36 -1.64 9.96
C GLY A 7 7.45 -0.62 9.63
N ARG A 8 8.19 -0.14 10.64
CA ARG A 8 9.36 0.74 10.44
C ARG A 8 10.45 0.05 9.64
N MET A 9 10.80 -1.19 9.99
CA MET A 9 11.83 -1.96 9.29
C MET A 9 11.46 -2.13 7.81
N LEU A 10 10.21 -2.51 7.52
CA LEU A 10 9.70 -2.64 6.16
C LEU A 10 9.70 -1.32 5.39
N TYR A 11 9.33 -0.21 6.05
CA TYR A 11 9.40 1.12 5.46
C TYR A 11 10.84 1.50 5.07
N ASP A 12 11.81 1.27 5.96
CA ASP A 12 13.22 1.56 5.72
C ASP A 12 13.79 0.68 4.59
N GLU A 13 13.35 -0.58 4.47
CA GLU A 13 13.70 -1.48 3.36
C GLU A 13 13.15 -0.97 2.02
N LEU A 14 11.88 -0.55 1.98
CA LEU A 14 11.28 0.04 0.79
C LEU A 14 12.04 1.30 0.34
N GLY A 15 12.49 2.14 1.29
CA GLY A 15 13.30 3.32 1.02
C GLY A 15 14.65 3.01 0.34
N LYS A 16 15.15 1.77 0.48
CA LYS A 16 16.38 1.28 -0.14
C LYS A 16 16.14 0.50 -1.44
N GLY A 17 14.93 0.53 -1.97
CA GLY A 17 14.55 -0.24 -3.17
C GLY A 17 14.17 -1.70 -2.89
N GLY A 18 13.81 -2.02 -1.63
CA GLY A 18 13.27 -3.31 -1.24
C GLY A 18 12.00 -3.68 -2.01
N LYS A 19 11.73 -4.98 -2.11
CA LYS A 19 10.59 -5.54 -2.85
C LYS A 19 9.65 -6.26 -1.90
N THR A 20 8.36 -6.29 -2.24
CA THR A 20 7.31 -6.90 -1.41
C THR A 20 6.94 -8.32 -1.84
N ILE A 21 7.72 -8.94 -2.73
CA ILE A 21 7.41 -10.27 -3.33
C ILE A 21 7.26 -11.35 -2.25
N THR A 22 8.03 -11.24 -1.15
CA THR A 22 8.01 -12.19 -0.02
C THR A 22 7.06 -11.78 1.10
N TRP A 23 6.42 -10.62 0.99
CA TRP A 23 5.55 -10.10 2.04
C TRP A 23 4.26 -10.90 2.15
N LYS A 24 3.87 -11.17 3.39
CA LYS A 24 2.59 -11.72 3.81
C LYS A 24 1.63 -10.60 4.20
N LYS A 25 0.37 -10.97 4.48
CA LYS A 25 -0.68 -10.02 4.90
C LYS A 25 -0.22 -9.11 6.05
N ASP A 26 0.39 -9.69 7.07
CA ASP A 26 0.80 -8.98 8.29
C ASP A 26 1.94 -7.98 8.03
N ASP A 27 2.77 -8.21 7.00
CA ASP A 27 3.80 -7.26 6.59
C ASP A 27 3.17 -5.99 6.01
N TYR A 28 2.14 -6.15 5.17
CA TYR A 28 1.38 -5.01 4.65
C TYR A 28 0.64 -4.28 5.77
N GLU A 29 0.03 -5.00 6.71
CA GLU A 29 -0.66 -4.39 7.86
C GLU A 29 0.33 -3.59 8.72
N ALA A 30 1.51 -4.14 8.99
CA ALA A 30 2.55 -3.47 9.77
C ALA A 30 3.07 -2.20 9.08
N VAL A 31 3.37 -2.24 7.77
CA VAL A 31 3.84 -1.03 7.08
C VAL A 31 2.75 0.03 7.02
N ILE A 32 1.48 -0.34 6.81
CA ILE A 32 0.34 0.60 6.78
C ILE A 32 0.17 1.24 8.16
N GLU A 33 0.28 0.46 9.23
CA GLU A 33 0.23 0.98 10.59
C GLU A 33 1.38 1.95 10.86
N TYR A 34 2.58 1.65 10.37
CA TYR A 34 3.69 2.60 10.45
C TYR A 34 3.40 3.88 9.64
N TYR A 35 2.83 3.77 8.44
CA TYR A 35 2.39 4.93 7.67
C TYR A 35 1.31 5.77 8.38
N ARG A 36 0.41 5.18 9.18
CA ARG A 36 -0.50 5.98 10.04
C ARG A 36 0.26 6.88 11.00
N THR A 37 1.43 6.47 11.47
CA THR A 37 2.22 7.29 12.41
C THR A 37 2.96 8.45 11.75
N ILE A 38 3.45 8.25 10.53
CA ILE A 38 4.29 9.25 9.83
C ILE A 38 3.54 10.06 8.76
N ASP A 39 2.41 9.56 8.27
CA ASP A 39 1.59 10.16 7.21
C ASP A 39 0.09 9.85 7.46
N PRO A 40 -0.46 10.29 8.62
CA PRO A 40 -1.83 9.94 9.02
C PRO A 40 -2.87 10.41 8.00
N LYS A 41 -2.71 11.63 7.47
CA LYS A 41 -3.67 12.24 6.52
C LYS A 41 -3.89 11.38 5.27
N THR A 42 -2.84 10.77 4.75
CA THR A 42 -2.97 9.91 3.56
C THR A 42 -3.74 8.64 3.88
N ILE A 43 -3.49 8.02 5.04
CA ILE A 43 -4.21 6.82 5.45
C ILE A 43 -5.67 7.13 5.79
N GLU A 44 -5.92 8.18 6.56
CA GLU A 44 -7.27 8.65 6.89
C GLU A 44 -8.09 8.93 5.63
N SER A 45 -7.49 9.59 4.63
CA SER A 45 -8.13 9.82 3.34
C SER A 45 -8.48 8.51 2.61
N ILE A 46 -7.61 7.51 2.63
CA ILE A 46 -7.91 6.20 2.03
C ILE A 46 -9.06 5.52 2.78
N GLU A 47 -9.03 5.52 4.11
CA GLU A 47 -10.05 4.86 4.94
C GLU A 47 -11.40 5.55 4.88
N HIS A 48 -11.42 6.88 4.72
CA HIS A 48 -12.65 7.66 4.56
C HIS A 48 -13.26 7.48 3.17
N ASN A 49 -12.45 7.49 2.12
CA ASN A 49 -12.94 7.58 0.74
C ASN A 49 -13.22 6.22 0.09
N TYR A 50 -12.83 5.11 0.73
CA TYR A 50 -13.00 3.77 0.19
C TYR A 50 -13.67 2.85 1.20
N LYS A 51 -14.52 1.94 0.71
CA LYS A 51 -14.95 0.74 1.43
C LYS A 51 -13.71 -0.05 1.87
N LYS A 52 -13.85 -0.83 2.94
CA LYS A 52 -12.75 -1.62 3.53
C LYS A 52 -11.95 -2.38 2.46
N LEU A 53 -10.71 -1.95 2.24
CA LEU A 53 -9.76 -2.57 1.32
C LEU A 53 -8.96 -3.67 2.03
N THR A 54 -8.40 -4.59 1.26
CA THR A 54 -7.35 -5.49 1.79
C THR A 54 -6.08 -4.69 2.09
N PRO A 55 -5.19 -5.16 2.98
CA PRO A 55 -3.91 -4.49 3.24
C PRO A 55 -3.09 -4.29 1.95
N TYR A 56 -3.05 -5.30 1.08
CA TYR A 56 -2.35 -5.17 -0.20
C TYR A 56 -2.95 -4.09 -1.11
N ASN A 57 -4.28 -4.04 -1.26
CA ASN A 57 -4.93 -3.00 -2.07
C ASN A 57 -4.75 -1.60 -1.46
N THR A 58 -4.76 -1.51 -0.13
CA THR A 58 -4.46 -0.28 0.60
C THR A 58 -3.04 0.18 0.30
N PHE A 59 -2.07 -0.73 0.30
CA PHE A 59 -0.68 -0.44 -0.05
C PHE A 59 -0.51 0.03 -1.51
N ILE A 60 -1.18 -0.63 -2.47
CA ILE A 60 -1.18 -0.19 -3.89
C ILE A 60 -1.72 1.23 -4.03
N LEU A 61 -2.84 1.54 -3.35
CA LEU A 61 -3.45 2.85 -3.39
C LEU A 61 -2.59 3.90 -2.68
N LEU A 62 -1.99 3.56 -1.55
CA LEU A 62 -1.04 4.40 -0.82
C LEU A 62 0.14 4.80 -1.73
N MET A 63 0.77 3.85 -2.41
CA MET A 63 1.85 4.16 -3.35
C MET A 63 1.39 5.11 -4.46
N ALA A 64 0.20 4.88 -5.02
CA ALA A 64 -0.36 5.75 -6.05
C ALA A 64 -0.63 7.18 -5.53
N ASN A 65 -1.19 7.33 -4.33
CA ASN A 65 -1.42 8.63 -3.70
C ASN A 65 -0.11 9.38 -3.39
N LYS A 66 0.97 8.63 -3.11
CA LYS A 66 2.33 9.18 -2.96
C LYS A 66 3.02 9.47 -4.31
N GLY A 67 2.30 9.41 -5.42
CA GLY A 67 2.79 9.77 -6.75
C GLY A 67 3.65 8.69 -7.43
N LYS A 68 3.68 7.46 -6.92
CA LYS A 68 4.44 6.37 -7.55
C LYS A 68 3.83 5.99 -8.89
N THR A 69 4.69 5.92 -9.90
CA THR A 69 4.33 5.51 -11.26
C THR A 69 3.95 4.02 -11.29
N ASN A 70 3.24 3.60 -12.35
CA ASN A 70 2.93 2.18 -12.55
C ASN A 70 4.20 1.31 -12.57
N ASN A 71 5.29 1.81 -13.17
CA ASN A 71 6.56 1.09 -13.23
C ASN A 71 7.19 0.92 -11.86
N GLU A 72 7.22 1.97 -11.03
CA GLU A 72 7.74 1.86 -9.64
C GLU A 72 6.90 0.89 -8.80
N ILE A 73 5.58 0.94 -8.92
CA ILE A 73 4.67 0.02 -8.23
C ILE A 73 4.95 -1.42 -8.65
N MET A 74 5.11 -1.68 -9.96
CA MET A 74 5.42 -3.01 -10.48
C MET A 74 6.82 -3.49 -10.04
N GLN A 75 7.83 -2.63 -10.05
CA GLN A 75 9.19 -2.98 -9.60
C GLN A 75 9.21 -3.34 -8.11
N THR A 76 8.44 -2.61 -7.30
CA THR A 76 8.33 -2.83 -5.85
C THR A 76 7.57 -4.12 -5.54
N THR A 77 6.46 -4.37 -6.23
CA THR A 77 5.53 -5.47 -5.90
C THR A 77 5.75 -6.75 -6.70
N GLY A 78 6.49 -6.68 -7.81
CA GLY A 78 6.75 -7.81 -8.71
C GLY A 78 5.56 -8.22 -9.59
N ILE A 79 4.44 -7.50 -9.56
CA ILE A 79 3.27 -7.80 -10.40
C ILE A 79 3.45 -7.30 -11.83
N SER A 80 2.72 -7.91 -12.77
CA SER A 80 2.64 -7.43 -14.15
C SER A 80 1.79 -6.17 -14.29
N TYR A 81 1.95 -5.46 -15.41
CA TYR A 81 1.14 -4.27 -15.72
C TYR A 81 -0.36 -4.60 -15.84
N SER A 82 -0.70 -5.73 -16.46
CA SER A 82 -2.09 -6.18 -16.58
C SER A 82 -2.74 -6.49 -15.22
N ALA A 83 -1.98 -7.11 -14.31
CA ALA A 83 -2.43 -7.35 -12.94
C ALA A 83 -2.63 -6.03 -12.18
N LEU A 84 -1.68 -5.09 -12.28
CA LEU A 84 -1.79 -3.76 -11.67
C LEU A 84 -3.03 -3.01 -12.16
N ARG A 85 -3.27 -3.00 -13.48
CA ARG A 85 -4.46 -2.34 -14.07
C ARG A 85 -5.75 -2.95 -13.54
N THR A 86 -5.83 -4.27 -13.50
CA THR A 86 -6.99 -5.00 -12.95
C THR A 86 -7.23 -4.65 -11.49
N MET A 87 -6.18 -4.58 -10.68
CA MET A 87 -6.30 -4.21 -9.27
C MET A 87 -6.72 -2.76 -9.08
N LYS A 88 -6.12 -1.81 -9.82
CA LYS A 88 -6.54 -0.39 -9.78
C LYS A 88 -8.01 -0.21 -10.17
N TYR A 89 -8.47 -0.94 -11.19
CA TYR A 89 -9.89 -0.95 -11.55
C TYR A 89 -10.77 -1.45 -10.40
N ARG A 90 -10.43 -2.58 -9.78
CA ARG A 90 -11.18 -3.10 -8.62
C ARG A 90 -11.19 -2.11 -7.45
N ILE A 91 -10.04 -1.50 -7.12
CA ILE A 91 -9.94 -0.47 -6.07
C ILE A 91 -10.85 0.72 -6.40
N SER A 92 -10.91 1.19 -7.65
CA SER A 92 -11.78 2.30 -8.04
C SER A 92 -13.28 2.02 -7.82
N LYS A 93 -13.70 0.75 -7.93
CA LYS A 93 -15.07 0.31 -7.64
C LYS A 93 -15.39 0.20 -6.15
N MET A 94 -14.37 0.29 -5.30
CA MET A 94 -14.53 0.32 -3.84
C MET A 94 -14.60 1.74 -3.29
N LYS A 95 -14.44 2.78 -4.12
CA LYS A 95 -14.62 4.16 -3.68
C LYS A 95 -16.04 4.34 -3.15
N ASN A 96 -16.19 5.03 -2.03
CA ASN A 96 -17.51 5.38 -1.51
C ASN A 96 -18.23 6.29 -2.52
N GLU A 97 -19.52 6.04 -2.74
CA GLU A 97 -20.37 6.95 -3.50
C GLU A 97 -20.58 8.20 -2.62
N GLU A 98 -20.40 9.39 -3.21
CA GLU A 98 -20.60 10.67 -2.51
C GLU A 98 -22.06 10.86 -2.05
#